data_AF-A0A963XSS9-F1
#
_entry.id   AF-A0A963XSS9-F1
#
_cell.length_a   1.000
_cell.length_b   1.000
_cell.length_c   1.000
_cell.angle_alpha   90.00
_cell.angle_beta   90.00
_cell.angle_gamma   90.00
#
_symmetry.space_group_name_H-M   'P 1'
#
loop_
_entity.id
_entity.type
_entity.pdbx_description
1 polymer ?
#
loop_
_entity_poly.entity_id
_entity_poly.type
_entity_poly.pdbx_seq_one_letter_code
_entity_poly.pdbx_strand_id
1 'polypeptide(L)'
;MNTGEFIDAVFDDMPADAEDPRETEARALPGANFASVYGFAIYRQARQELTSQAARYGWSERDQDAYWPVALTRAMGMHSDAGRRHGVEGTPSEKDMETARERSGHFLNAWRVMTGNDMAGGRLSTHKQIELASSVPDVFRNQARELRDEGVCQFADRCLQIGAEMRNGERDRAAANKPGTRGGGQSGGGPRPLVRQRKPQRVR
;
A
#
# COMPACT_ATOMS: atom_id res chain seq x y z
N MET A 1 -1.36 -28.37 -14.46
CA MET A 1 -0.44 -27.52 -15.22
C MET A 1 -1.25 -26.36 -15.77
N ASN A 2 -1.08 -25.16 -15.21
CA ASN A 2 -1.62 -23.92 -15.75
C ASN A 2 -0.45 -22.98 -15.99
N THR A 3 -0.28 -22.59 -17.24
CA THR A 3 0.76 -21.69 -17.74
C THR A 3 0.50 -20.29 -17.20
N GLY A 4 1.24 -19.89 -16.16
CA GLY A 4 1.35 -18.50 -15.76
C GLY A 4 2.06 -17.73 -16.87
N GLU A 5 1.31 -16.98 -17.65
CA GLU A 5 1.87 -16.03 -18.62
C GLU A 5 2.61 -14.94 -17.85
N PHE A 6 3.93 -15.10 -17.76
CA PHE A 6 4.84 -14.03 -17.41
C PHE A 6 4.84 -13.03 -18.56
N ILE A 7 4.23 -11.86 -18.34
CA ILE A 7 4.43 -10.71 -19.23
C ILE A 7 5.82 -10.16 -18.90
N ASP A 8 6.83 -10.74 -19.56
CA ASP A 8 8.16 -10.15 -19.68
C ASP A 8 8.04 -8.88 -20.53
N ALA A 9 7.79 -7.76 -19.87
CA ALA A 9 8.07 -6.47 -20.46
C ALA A 9 9.57 -6.22 -20.31
N VAL A 10 10.29 -6.23 -21.44
CA VAL A 10 11.64 -5.67 -21.55
C VAL A 10 11.56 -4.20 -21.10
N PHE A 11 12.34 -3.83 -20.09
CA PHE A 11 12.39 -2.46 -19.59
C PHE A 11 13.66 -1.79 -20.13
N ASP A 12 13.47 -0.70 -20.87
CA ASP A 12 14.56 0.21 -21.21
C ASP A 12 15.13 0.79 -19.91
N ASP A 13 16.46 0.75 -19.79
CA ASP A 13 17.25 1.40 -18.74
C ASP A 13 17.04 2.92 -18.81
N MET A 14 15.95 3.43 -18.22
CA MET A 14 15.81 4.87 -18.02
C MET A 14 16.76 5.34 -16.91
N PRO A 15 17.55 6.40 -17.15
CA PRO A 15 18.43 6.96 -16.15
C PRO A 15 17.60 7.54 -15.00
N ALA A 16 18.13 7.46 -13.77
CA ALA A 16 17.42 7.78 -12.52
C ALA A 16 16.94 9.25 -12.39
N ASP A 17 17.39 10.11 -13.31
CA ASP A 17 17.13 11.54 -13.42
C ASP A 17 16.21 11.91 -14.61
N ALA A 18 15.79 10.95 -15.43
CA ALA A 18 14.76 11.19 -16.43
C ALA A 18 13.38 11.26 -15.76
N GLU A 19 12.70 12.42 -15.86
CA GLU A 19 11.28 12.50 -15.53
C GLU A 19 10.50 11.59 -16.47
N ASP A 20 9.72 10.65 -15.92
CA ASP A 20 8.83 9.82 -16.73
C ASP A 20 7.80 10.74 -17.42
N PRO A 21 7.72 10.76 -18.76
CA PRO A 21 6.74 11.59 -19.48
C PRO A 21 5.30 11.38 -18.99
N ARG A 22 4.97 10.17 -18.51
CA ARG A 22 3.66 9.84 -17.94
C ARG A 22 3.42 10.56 -16.61
N GLU A 23 4.44 10.72 -15.79
CA GLU A 23 4.35 11.48 -14.53
C GLU A 23 4.19 12.97 -14.81
N THR A 24 4.92 13.51 -15.79
CA THR A 24 4.79 14.91 -16.23
C THR A 24 3.40 15.22 -16.76
N GLU A 25 2.87 14.37 -17.65
CA GLU A 25 1.51 14.50 -18.15
C GLU A 25 0.46 14.34 -17.04
N ALA A 26 0.64 13.39 -16.11
CA ALA A 26 -0.30 13.16 -15.02
C ALA A 26 -0.37 14.34 -14.05
N ARG A 27 0.76 14.98 -13.72
CA ARG A 27 0.83 16.16 -12.83
C ARG A 27 0.09 17.38 -13.39
N ALA A 28 0.08 17.55 -14.71
CA ALA A 28 -0.53 18.70 -15.37
C ALA A 28 -2.07 18.68 -15.38
N LEU A 29 -2.69 17.57 -14.94
CA LEU A 29 -4.13 17.39 -15.00
C LEU A 29 -4.85 17.93 -13.74
N PRO A 30 -6.05 18.50 -13.90
CA PRO A 30 -6.87 18.91 -12.76
C PRO A 30 -7.19 17.74 -11.83
N GLY A 31 -7.02 17.96 -10.51
CA GLY A 31 -7.28 16.95 -9.48
C GLY A 31 -6.22 15.86 -9.35
N ALA A 32 -5.04 16.04 -9.96
CA ALA A 32 -3.92 15.13 -9.78
C ALA A 32 -3.44 15.11 -8.32
N ASN A 33 -3.43 13.92 -7.73
CA ASN A 33 -2.88 13.65 -6.40
C ASN A 33 -1.74 12.62 -6.48
N PHE A 34 -1.03 12.45 -5.37
CA PHE A 34 0.16 11.62 -5.29
C PHE A 34 -0.08 10.17 -5.73
N ALA A 35 -1.21 9.57 -5.31
CA ALA A 35 -1.57 8.22 -5.71
C ALA A 35 -1.88 8.11 -7.22
N SER A 36 -2.50 9.13 -7.80
CA SER A 36 -2.83 9.14 -9.23
C SER A 36 -1.61 9.39 -10.15
N VAL A 37 -0.60 10.10 -9.64
CA VAL A 37 0.62 10.45 -10.38
C VAL A 37 1.67 9.36 -10.24
N TYR A 38 1.94 8.92 -9.01
CA TYR A 38 3.05 8.02 -8.69
C TYR A 38 2.61 6.62 -8.27
N GLY A 39 1.32 6.39 -8.01
CA GLY A 39 0.85 5.15 -7.38
C GLY A 39 1.19 3.89 -8.18
N PHE A 40 1.03 3.93 -9.51
CA PHE A 40 1.37 2.78 -10.34
C PHE A 40 2.87 2.47 -10.33
N ALA A 41 3.71 3.50 -10.42
CA ALA A 41 5.17 3.38 -10.32
C ALA A 41 5.60 2.81 -8.97
N ILE A 42 5.05 3.34 -7.87
CA ILE A 42 5.29 2.87 -6.49
C ILE A 42 4.93 1.38 -6.36
N TYR A 43 3.71 1.00 -6.78
CA TYR A 43 3.25 -0.39 -6.69
C TYR A 43 4.13 -1.34 -7.50
N ARG A 44 4.45 -0.96 -8.75
CA ARG A 44 5.30 -1.76 -9.64
C ARG A 44 6.68 -1.97 -9.03
N GLN A 45 7.29 -0.91 -8.53
CA GLN A 45 8.61 -0.95 -7.93
C GLN A 45 8.64 -1.83 -6.67
N ALA A 46 7.67 -1.67 -5.77
CA ALA A 46 7.55 -2.51 -4.57
C ALA A 46 7.40 -3.99 -4.93
N ARG A 47 6.60 -4.31 -5.96
CA ARG A 47 6.43 -5.69 -6.45
C ARG A 47 7.70 -6.26 -7.08
N GLN A 48 8.45 -5.45 -7.83
CA GLN A 48 9.72 -5.86 -8.43
C GLN A 48 10.76 -6.17 -7.35
N GLU A 49 10.86 -5.31 -6.33
CA GLU A 49 11.74 -5.55 -5.18
C GLU A 49 11.33 -6.85 -4.46
N LEU A 50 10.04 -7.01 -4.15
CA LEU A 50 9.53 -8.21 -3.48
C LEU A 50 9.86 -9.49 -4.26
N THR A 51 9.55 -9.51 -5.56
CA THR A 51 9.81 -10.66 -6.44
C THR A 51 11.30 -11.00 -6.48
N SER A 52 12.15 -9.97 -6.62
CA SER A 52 13.60 -10.16 -6.72
C SER A 52 14.19 -10.71 -5.42
N GLN A 53 13.77 -10.16 -4.27
CA GLN A 53 14.25 -10.63 -2.97
C GLN A 53 13.72 -12.02 -2.63
N ALA A 54 12.44 -12.29 -2.94
CA ALA A 54 11.84 -13.59 -2.70
C ALA A 54 12.53 -14.70 -3.50
N ALA A 55 12.81 -14.45 -4.78
CA ALA A 55 13.57 -15.37 -5.62
C ALA A 55 15.00 -15.56 -5.10
N ARG A 56 15.66 -14.48 -4.68
CA ARG A 56 17.05 -14.51 -4.20
C ARG A 56 17.22 -15.30 -2.90
N TYR A 57 16.28 -15.15 -1.97
CA TYR A 57 16.40 -15.69 -0.62
C TYR A 57 15.46 -16.87 -0.34
N GLY A 58 14.69 -17.32 -1.33
CA GLY A 58 13.76 -18.44 -1.19
C GLY A 58 12.64 -18.17 -0.20
N TRP A 59 12.11 -16.94 -0.18
CA TRP A 59 11.07 -16.53 0.77
C TRP A 59 9.75 -17.25 0.52
N SER A 60 9.12 -17.72 1.60
CA SER A 60 7.75 -18.20 1.57
C SER A 60 6.75 -17.07 1.27
N GLU A 61 5.50 -17.39 0.96
CA GLU A 61 4.44 -16.38 0.80
C GLU A 61 4.31 -15.50 2.06
N ARG A 62 4.43 -16.09 3.26
CA ARG A 62 4.34 -15.34 4.51
C ARG A 62 5.55 -14.43 4.75
N ASP A 63 6.74 -14.84 4.34
CA ASP A 63 7.92 -13.97 4.37
C ASP A 63 7.74 -12.78 3.42
N GLN A 64 7.10 -13.01 2.25
CA GLN A 64 6.76 -11.95 1.31
C GLN A 64 5.73 -10.97 1.89
N ASP A 65 4.66 -11.48 2.53
CA ASP A 65 3.66 -10.65 3.20
C ASP A 65 4.27 -9.84 4.35
N ALA A 66 5.18 -10.45 5.11
CA ALA A 66 5.92 -9.76 6.17
C ALA A 66 6.83 -8.65 5.64
N TYR A 67 7.40 -8.84 4.44
CA TYR A 67 8.27 -7.86 3.79
C TYR A 67 7.52 -6.75 3.04
N TRP A 68 6.29 -7.02 2.59
CA TRP A 68 5.51 -6.09 1.77
C TRP A 68 5.45 -4.65 2.32
N PRO A 69 5.22 -4.41 3.64
CA PRO A 69 5.23 -3.06 4.19
C PRO A 69 6.54 -2.30 3.98
N VAL A 70 7.69 -3.00 4.03
CA VAL A 70 9.02 -2.39 3.84
C VAL A 70 9.23 -2.03 2.38
N ALA A 71 8.93 -2.94 1.45
CA ALA A 71 9.06 -2.69 0.02
C ALA A 71 8.17 -1.51 -0.43
N LEU A 72 6.90 -1.50 0.02
CA LEU A 72 5.97 -0.42 -0.29
C LEU A 72 6.44 0.93 0.26
N THR A 73 6.90 0.96 1.51
CA THR A 73 7.40 2.19 2.15
C THR A 73 8.66 2.72 1.46
N ARG A 74 9.57 1.85 1.05
CA ARG A 74 10.77 2.26 0.31
C ARG A 74 10.41 2.86 -1.04
N ALA A 75 9.54 2.21 -1.81
CA ALA A 75 9.06 2.72 -3.09
C ALA A 75 8.36 4.08 -2.92
N MET A 76 7.44 4.21 -1.95
CA MET A 76 6.80 5.50 -1.64
C MET A 76 7.82 6.59 -1.31
N GLY A 77 8.87 6.26 -0.55
CA GLY A 77 9.93 7.19 -0.20
C GLY A 77 10.63 7.78 -1.41
N MET A 78 10.97 6.96 -2.40
CA MET A 78 11.66 7.40 -3.63
C MET A 78 10.84 8.39 -4.45
N HIS A 79 9.51 8.24 -4.47
CA HIS A 79 8.61 9.13 -5.22
C HIS A 79 8.15 10.34 -4.42
N SER A 80 8.19 10.27 -3.09
CA SER A 80 7.72 11.35 -2.21
C SER A 80 8.55 12.64 -2.34
N ASP A 81 9.85 12.55 -2.63
CA ASP A 81 10.69 13.73 -2.89
C ASP A 81 10.30 14.45 -4.19
N ALA A 82 9.96 13.71 -5.24
CA ALA A 82 9.44 14.28 -6.47
C ALA A 82 8.08 14.93 -6.20
N GLY A 83 7.13 14.21 -5.60
CA GLY A 83 5.81 14.76 -5.28
C GLY A 83 5.86 16.07 -4.50
N ARG A 84 6.78 16.19 -3.52
CA ARG A 84 6.99 17.42 -2.75
C ARG A 84 7.55 18.55 -3.60
N ARG A 85 8.59 18.28 -4.40
CA ARG A 85 9.20 19.27 -5.31
C ARG A 85 8.19 19.83 -6.31
N HIS A 86 7.23 19.02 -6.74
CA HIS A 86 6.21 19.42 -7.71
C HIS A 86 4.89 19.86 -7.08
N GLY A 87 4.80 19.93 -5.75
CA GLY A 87 3.60 20.37 -5.04
C GLY A 87 2.37 19.48 -5.27
N VAL A 88 2.57 18.18 -5.53
CA VAL A 88 1.47 17.25 -5.81
C VAL A 88 0.65 17.02 -4.55
N GLU A 89 -0.67 17.20 -4.66
CA GLU A 89 -1.60 17.04 -3.53
C GLU A 89 -1.52 15.62 -2.94
N GLY A 90 -1.58 15.53 -1.60
CA GLY A 90 -1.56 14.24 -0.90
C GLY A 90 -0.20 13.56 -0.89
N THR A 91 0.88 14.26 -1.29
CA THR A 91 2.23 13.72 -1.14
C THR A 91 2.57 13.55 0.36
N PRO A 92 3.05 12.37 0.79
CA PRO A 92 3.46 12.15 2.18
C PRO A 92 4.54 13.14 2.62
N SER A 93 4.45 13.63 3.86
CA SER A 93 5.52 14.46 4.43
C SER A 93 6.74 13.61 4.78
N GLU A 94 7.87 14.26 5.04
CA GLU A 94 9.09 13.57 5.50
C GLU A 94 8.85 12.81 6.81
N LYS A 95 8.13 13.45 7.74
CA LYS A 95 7.74 12.85 9.03
C LYS A 95 6.82 11.64 8.86
N ASP A 96 5.87 11.70 7.91
CA ASP A 96 5.02 10.55 7.61
C ASP A 96 5.83 9.38 7.05
N MET A 97 6.81 9.68 6.18
CA MET A 97 7.71 8.66 5.62
C MET A 97 8.64 8.07 6.68
N GLU A 98 9.18 8.87 7.59
CA GLU A 98 9.97 8.41 8.74
C GLU A 98 9.14 7.46 9.61
N THR A 99 7.94 7.88 10.00
CA THR A 99 7.01 7.06 10.79
C THR A 99 6.69 5.74 10.07
N ALA A 100 6.45 5.77 8.76
CA ALA A 100 6.18 4.57 7.98
C ALA A 100 7.40 3.62 7.92
N ARG A 101 8.61 4.16 7.79
CA ARG A 101 9.87 3.37 7.79
C ARG A 101 10.09 2.71 9.13
N GLU A 102 9.90 3.43 10.23
CA GLU A 102 10.02 2.88 11.58
C GLU A 102 9.02 1.74 11.80
N ARG A 103 7.73 1.96 11.49
CA ARG A 103 6.68 0.96 11.69
C ARG A 103 6.89 -0.29 10.84
N SER A 104 7.22 -0.12 9.55
CA SER A 104 7.51 -1.26 8.66
C SER A 104 8.77 -2.01 9.09
N GLY A 105 9.80 -1.31 9.56
CA GLY A 105 11.02 -1.90 10.12
C GLY A 105 10.76 -2.68 11.41
N HIS A 106 9.98 -2.13 12.34
CA HIS A 106 9.59 -2.85 13.56
C HIS A 106 8.78 -4.11 13.25
N PHE A 107 7.84 -4.04 12.30
CA PHE A 107 7.07 -5.21 11.89
C PHE A 107 7.95 -6.31 11.27
N LEU A 108 8.87 -5.95 10.35
CA LEU A 108 9.79 -6.93 9.77
C LEU A 108 10.72 -7.52 10.84
N ASN A 109 11.22 -6.70 11.77
CA ASN A 109 12.03 -7.22 12.88
C ASN A 109 11.22 -8.14 13.80
N ALA A 110 9.95 -7.83 14.06
CA ALA A 110 9.04 -8.72 14.78
C ALA A 110 8.91 -10.08 14.08
N TRP A 111 8.73 -10.09 12.76
CA TRP A 111 8.68 -11.32 11.96
C TRP A 111 9.95 -12.15 12.10
N ARG A 112 11.12 -11.49 12.01
CA ARG A 112 12.44 -12.14 12.16
C ARG A 112 12.62 -12.76 13.53
N VAL A 113 12.15 -12.09 14.59
CA VAL A 113 12.15 -12.65 15.96
C VAL A 113 11.22 -13.86 16.06
N MET A 114 10.02 -13.79 15.49
CA MET A 114 9.00 -14.86 15.61
C MET A 114 9.33 -16.13 14.83
N THR A 115 10.08 -16.00 13.73
CA THR A 115 10.39 -17.11 12.82
C THR A 115 11.85 -17.56 12.90
N GLY A 116 12.73 -16.71 13.42
CA GLY A 116 14.17 -16.91 13.33
C GLY A 116 14.72 -16.76 11.91
N ASN A 117 13.91 -16.39 10.90
CA ASN A 117 14.36 -16.08 9.55
C ASN A 117 15.05 -14.72 9.57
N ASP A 118 16.28 -14.61 9.06
CA ASP A 118 16.98 -13.32 9.04
C ASP A 118 16.59 -12.42 7.85
N MET A 119 15.76 -12.92 6.93
CA MET A 119 15.34 -12.30 5.67
C MET A 119 16.51 -12.09 4.68
N ALA A 120 17.59 -12.85 4.83
CA ALA A 120 18.76 -12.84 3.95
C ALA A 120 19.20 -14.27 3.55
N GLY A 121 18.28 -15.23 3.61
CA GLY A 121 18.54 -16.65 3.30
C GLY A 121 19.17 -17.44 4.44
N GLY A 122 19.22 -16.87 5.64
CA GLY A 122 19.81 -17.46 6.83
C GLY A 122 18.85 -17.55 8.01
N ARG A 123 19.40 -17.98 9.15
CA ARG A 123 18.70 -18.03 10.43
C ARG A 123 19.38 -17.13 11.45
N LEU A 124 18.58 -16.39 12.20
CA LEU A 124 19.03 -15.68 13.39
C LEU A 124 19.37 -16.67 14.49
N SER A 125 20.53 -16.48 15.13
CA SER A 125 20.85 -17.18 16.37
C SER A 125 19.89 -16.78 17.48
N THR A 126 19.70 -17.66 18.47
CA THR A 126 18.83 -17.39 19.63
C THR A 126 19.21 -16.09 20.33
N HIS A 127 20.52 -15.84 20.49
CA HIS A 127 21.02 -14.59 21.07
C HIS A 127 20.55 -13.35 20.28
N LYS A 128 20.71 -13.37 18.94
CA LYS A 128 20.26 -12.27 18.07
C LYS A 128 18.75 -12.08 18.10
N GLN A 129 17.98 -13.16 18.21
CA GLN A 129 16.52 -13.08 18.33
C GLN A 129 16.12 -12.39 19.64
N ILE A 130 16.76 -12.72 20.76
CA ILE A 130 16.49 -12.11 22.08
C ILE A 130 16.88 -10.61 22.06
N GLU A 131 18.05 -10.30 21.52
CA GLU A 131 18.53 -8.92 21.38
C GLU A 131 17.54 -8.09 20.55
N LEU A 132 17.17 -8.59 19.36
CA LEU A 132 16.20 -7.92 18.49
C LEU A 132 14.83 -7.79 19.16
N ALA A 133 14.36 -8.81 19.88
CA ALA A 133 13.07 -8.81 20.56
C ALA A 133 12.93 -7.67 21.58
N SER A 134 14.03 -7.25 22.22
CA SER A 134 14.02 -6.16 23.21
C SER A 134 13.77 -4.79 22.57
N SER A 135 14.07 -4.64 21.28
CA SER A 135 13.92 -3.39 20.51
C SER A 135 12.61 -3.29 19.73
N VAL A 136 11.77 -4.33 19.76
CA VAL A 136 10.54 -4.41 18.96
C VAL A 136 9.32 -4.23 19.86
N PRO A 137 8.47 -3.21 19.63
CA PRO A 137 7.24 -3.01 20.40
C PRO A 137 6.30 -4.22 20.36
N ASP A 138 5.64 -4.50 21.48
CA ASP A 138 4.75 -5.67 21.66
C ASP A 138 3.66 -5.79 20.62
N VAL A 139 3.08 -4.66 20.20
CA VAL A 139 2.05 -4.62 19.16
C VAL A 139 2.55 -5.27 17.87
N PHE A 140 3.78 -4.97 17.44
CA PHE A 140 4.34 -5.58 16.23
C PHE A 140 4.70 -7.06 16.43
N ARG A 141 5.15 -7.44 17.63
CA ARG A 141 5.37 -8.85 17.97
C ARG A 141 4.09 -9.67 17.91
N ASN A 142 2.97 -9.12 18.37
CA ASN A 142 1.65 -9.76 18.28
C ASN A 142 1.15 -9.82 16.83
N GLN A 143 1.24 -8.74 16.06
CA GLN A 143 0.83 -8.73 14.65
C GLN A 143 1.67 -9.69 13.78
N ALA A 144 2.98 -9.79 14.04
CA ALA A 144 3.82 -10.77 13.35
C ALA A 144 3.48 -12.21 13.75
N ARG A 145 3.07 -12.43 15.02
CA ARG A 145 2.57 -13.73 15.48
C ARG A 145 1.26 -14.09 14.79
N GLU A 146 0.30 -13.17 14.70
CA GLU A 146 -0.96 -13.34 13.95
C GLU A 146 -0.67 -13.75 12.50
N LEU A 147 0.20 -13.02 11.80
CA LEU A 147 0.59 -13.37 10.43
C LEU A 147 1.21 -14.78 10.35
N ARG A 148 2.03 -15.16 11.35
CA ARG A 148 2.70 -16.48 11.36
C ARG A 148 1.71 -17.61 11.63
N ASP A 149 0.83 -17.43 12.61
CA ASP A 149 -0.01 -18.51 13.12
C ASP A 149 -1.30 -18.63 12.27
N GLU A 150 -1.86 -17.50 11.84
CA GLU A 150 -3.14 -17.41 11.13
C GLU A 150 -2.98 -17.13 9.63
N GLY A 151 -1.83 -16.60 9.20
CA GLY A 151 -1.60 -16.20 7.81
C GLY A 151 -2.15 -14.83 7.43
N VAL A 152 -2.75 -14.11 8.38
CA VAL A 152 -3.33 -12.77 8.17
C VAL A 152 -2.98 -11.88 9.36
N CYS A 153 -2.77 -10.58 9.10
CA CYS A 153 -2.73 -9.58 10.17
C CYS A 153 -3.11 -8.20 9.65
N GLN A 154 -3.74 -7.41 10.51
CA GLN A 154 -4.32 -6.11 10.11
C GLN A 154 -3.30 -5.15 9.50
N PHE A 155 -2.04 -5.18 9.97
CA PHE A 155 -1.01 -4.27 9.48
C PHE A 155 -0.57 -4.62 8.06
N ALA A 156 -0.26 -5.88 7.78
CA ALA A 156 0.11 -6.33 6.45
C ALA A 156 -1.06 -6.17 5.46
N ASP A 157 -2.28 -6.53 5.88
CA ASP A 157 -3.49 -6.36 5.06
C ASP A 157 -3.75 -4.90 4.68
N ARG A 158 -3.55 -3.98 5.63
CA ARG A 158 -3.70 -2.55 5.33
C ARG A 158 -2.65 -2.07 4.33
N CYS A 159 -1.41 -2.53 4.44
CA CYS A 159 -0.37 -2.22 3.46
C CYS A 159 -0.68 -2.84 2.08
N LEU A 160 -1.24 -4.06 2.02
CA LEU A 160 -1.70 -4.67 0.77
C LEU A 160 -2.82 -3.85 0.13
N GLN A 161 -3.79 -3.38 0.92
CA GLN A 161 -4.87 -2.52 0.46
C GLN A 161 -4.34 -1.19 -0.11
N ILE A 162 -3.42 -0.51 0.60
CA ILE A 162 -2.78 0.72 0.10
C ILE A 162 -2.07 0.44 -1.22
N GLY A 163 -1.36 -0.69 -1.32
CA GLY A 163 -0.76 -1.13 -2.58
C GLY A 163 -1.75 -1.28 -3.73
N ALA A 164 -2.91 -1.88 -3.46
CA ALA A 164 -3.97 -2.05 -4.46
C ALA A 164 -4.60 -0.72 -4.88
N GLU A 165 -4.78 0.21 -3.95
CA GLU A 165 -5.21 1.59 -4.24
C GLU A 165 -4.19 2.30 -5.14
N MET A 166 -2.89 2.18 -4.82
CA MET A 166 -1.80 2.75 -5.64
C MET A 166 -1.75 2.16 -7.06
N ARG A 167 -1.94 0.84 -7.19
CA ARG A 167 -2.03 0.17 -8.51
C ARG A 167 -3.14 0.76 -9.38
N ASN A 168 -4.25 1.18 -8.79
CA ASN A 168 -5.43 1.67 -9.49
C ASN A 168 -5.49 3.20 -9.62
N GLY A 169 -4.58 3.95 -9.00
CA GLY A 169 -4.63 5.42 -8.98
C GLY A 169 -4.73 6.07 -10.37
N GLU A 170 -4.07 5.50 -11.38
CA GLU A 170 -4.18 5.96 -12.77
C GLU A 170 -5.55 5.66 -13.41
N ARG A 171 -6.19 4.55 -13.03
CA ARG A 171 -7.49 4.10 -13.58
C ARG A 171 -8.66 4.91 -13.01
N ASP A 172 -8.63 5.18 -11.70
CA ASP A 172 -9.65 6.00 -11.05
C ASP A 172 -9.63 7.45 -11.60
N ARG A 173 -8.43 7.94 -11.94
CA ARG A 173 -8.22 9.19 -12.71
C ARG A 173 -8.82 9.13 -14.11
N ALA A 174 -8.55 8.07 -14.87
CA ALA A 174 -9.09 7.91 -16.24
C ALA A 174 -10.62 7.79 -16.27
N ALA A 175 -11.24 7.23 -15.22
CA ALA A 175 -12.69 7.14 -15.08
C ALA A 175 -13.33 8.49 -14.69
N ALA A 176 -12.67 9.29 -13.84
CA ALA A 176 -13.14 10.62 -13.44
C ALA A 176 -13.10 11.65 -14.58
N ASN A 177 -12.13 11.54 -15.50
CA ASN A 177 -11.94 12.47 -16.61
C ASN A 177 -12.67 12.10 -17.91
N LYS A 178 -13.44 11.00 -17.95
CA LYS A 178 -14.33 10.72 -19.08
C LYS A 178 -15.59 11.58 -18.98
N PRO A 179 -15.91 12.43 -19.98
CA PRO A 179 -17.20 13.09 -20.03
C PRO A 179 -18.25 12.03 -20.40
N GLY A 180 -18.89 11.43 -19.40
CA GLY A 180 -19.91 10.40 -19.64
C GLY A 180 -20.35 9.59 -18.44
N THR A 181 -19.59 9.53 -17.35
CA THR A 181 -19.98 8.77 -16.14
C THR A 181 -20.81 9.58 -15.15
N ARG A 182 -21.65 10.50 -15.65
CA ARG A 182 -22.90 10.89 -14.98
C ARG A 182 -24.00 9.98 -15.52
N GLY A 183 -24.12 8.77 -14.98
CA GLY A 183 -25.43 8.12 -14.93
C GLY A 183 -26.32 9.05 -14.09
N GLY A 184 -27.41 9.62 -14.60
CA GLY A 184 -28.48 8.89 -15.28
C GLY A 184 -29.59 8.70 -14.25
N GLY A 185 -30.21 9.80 -13.83
CA GLY A 185 -31.31 9.84 -12.89
C GLY A 185 -32.36 10.86 -13.32
N GLN A 186 -33.05 10.59 -14.43
CA GLN A 186 -34.44 11.00 -14.59
C GLN A 186 -35.26 9.78 -14.13
N SER A 187 -36.20 9.84 -13.20
CA SER A 187 -37.45 10.58 -13.32
C SER A 187 -38.23 10.53 -11.99
N GLY A 188 -38.96 11.60 -11.66
CA GLY A 188 -40.32 11.50 -11.11
C GLY A 188 -40.49 11.19 -9.61
N GLY A 189 -40.76 12.23 -8.82
CA GLY A 189 -41.35 12.09 -7.49
C GLY A 189 -41.57 13.44 -6.83
N GLY A 190 -42.76 14.01 -7.01
CA GLY A 190 -43.17 15.32 -6.47
C GLY A 190 -43.07 15.45 -4.95
N PRO A 191 -43.38 16.64 -4.41
CA PRO A 191 -43.19 16.94 -2.99
C PRO A 191 -44.06 16.03 -2.14
N ARG A 192 -43.45 15.18 -1.30
CA ARG A 192 -44.19 14.41 -0.30
C ARG A 192 -44.57 15.31 0.89
N PRO A 193 -45.82 15.28 1.37
CA PRO A 193 -46.28 16.11 2.47
C PRO A 193 -45.75 15.62 3.83
N LEU A 194 -45.64 16.57 4.76
CA LEU A 194 -45.42 16.37 6.19
C LEU A 194 -46.34 15.28 6.77
N VAL A 195 -45.72 14.18 7.21
CA VAL A 195 -46.39 13.16 8.03
C VAL A 195 -46.68 13.75 9.40
N ARG A 196 -47.97 13.87 9.73
CA ARG A 196 -48.51 14.21 11.05
C ARG A 196 -47.91 13.29 12.12
N GLN A 197 -47.28 13.90 13.12
CA GLN A 197 -46.98 13.22 14.39
C GLN A 197 -48.29 12.81 15.07
N ARG A 198 -48.47 11.51 15.32
CA ARG A 198 -49.45 11.02 16.30
C ARG A 198 -48.74 10.90 17.65
N LYS A 199 -49.24 11.66 18.63
CA LYS A 199 -48.87 11.57 20.05
C LYS A 199 -49.12 10.14 20.59
N PRO A 200 -48.26 9.61 21.48
CA PRO A 200 -48.59 8.42 22.24
C PRO A 200 -49.62 8.76 23.33
N GLN A 201 -50.72 8.01 23.35
CA GLN A 201 -51.67 7.97 24.47
C GLN A 201 -50.97 7.38 25.70
N ARG A 202 -50.96 8.13 26.80
CA ARG A 202 -50.58 7.64 28.12
C ARG A 202 -51.62 6.63 28.59
N VAL A 203 -51.13 5.49 29.08
CA VAL A 203 -51.90 4.53 29.89
C VAL A 203 -51.65 4.86 31.35
N ARG A 204 -52.66 5.45 32.00
CA ARG A 204 -53.19 5.22 33.35
C ARG A 204 -54.04 6.41 33.76
#